data_AF-A0A1Q6UI23-F1
#
_entry.id   AF-A0A1Q6UI23-F1
#
_cell.length_a   1.000
_cell.length_b   1.000
_cell.length_c   1.000
_cell.angle_alpha   90.00
_cell.angle_beta   90.00
_cell.angle_gamma   90.00
#
_symmetry.space_group_name_H-M   'P 1'
#
loop_
_entity.id
_entity.type
_entity.pdbx_description
1 polymer ?
#
loop_
_entity_poly.entity_id
_entity_poly.type
_entity_poly.pdbx_seq_one_letter_code
_entity_poly.pdbx_strand_id
1 'polypeptide(L)'
;MKNVKINFSIFSAALAFAPLAAFSQTDYYFNPESAGQTKFFSGNAWTYDAAGAERTSSAPLSTDAAYILNKDKADDDAVVLELDTVEAYVGELVVAGNAQNAAMIVFGNAALDNTAVFEIGGSIKSLVGPTSQNYFAIGGSFWTTTGQKANVVVRSKGFELGAEGYGGGYSGTEILRNVFTVDFKANSPIERGEFIVDGDMKLGGYGYSGTSETSLVLNADRASVSGVVNMQSDGSGWTNIKNAKNGMVFEIGGLRITDESHIDCGIYNSPNSGVSSTLVFTNAAGTDYRFKGNVSDFGYLPTPHVGAEQKLDVVMNGEGTQRIHIYRAGDMAYTSQSGTFTINNGRFFMGNEQIREEYRNATLVLNGGIFGAYNSGTEQGFAYFKEAVFRSGGIAIDPELYAAEIPGLIAVSETLSKDGAAKIAVDFSGAYGNLNPADYGIELAQYGADYSEIGNWTEILTAADLSGFDLGAEVSENVYDASADFYGAGLENAVAVFRWVKDSAGYSLQVGMTQVPEPSVAAAILGAASIAFAARRRRFK
;
A
#
# COMPACT_ATOMS: atom_id res chain seq x y z
N MET A 1 12.41 18.73 60.63
CA MET A 1 12.44 17.70 59.57
C MET A 1 12.15 18.36 58.23
N LYS A 2 12.91 17.97 57.19
CA LYS A 2 12.83 18.38 55.78
C LYS A 2 13.36 19.78 55.50
N ASN A 3 14.60 19.92 55.07
CA ASN A 3 15.21 19.62 53.74
C ASN A 3 15.46 20.94 53.03
N VAL A 4 16.62 21.51 53.35
CA VAL A 4 17.21 22.69 52.73
C VAL A 4 17.69 22.30 51.33
N LYS A 5 17.31 23.11 50.34
CA LYS A 5 17.75 23.01 48.94
C LYS A 5 19.27 23.04 48.86
N ILE A 6 19.84 21.98 48.29
CA ILE A 6 21.24 21.93 47.89
C ILE A 6 21.30 22.35 46.41
N ASN A 7 21.86 23.53 46.16
CA ASN A 7 22.39 23.91 44.85
C ASN A 7 23.75 23.21 44.71
N PHE A 8 23.90 22.35 43.71
CA PHE A 8 25.23 21.94 43.22
C PHE A 8 25.45 22.50 41.82
N SER A 9 26.48 23.35 41.78
CA SER A 9 27.12 23.98 40.65
C SER A 9 27.44 22.98 39.53
N ILE A 10 27.07 23.36 38.30
CA ILE A 10 27.51 22.73 37.06
C ILE A 10 29.00 23.03 36.89
N PHE A 11 29.85 22.04 37.10
CA PHE A 11 31.23 22.06 36.62
C PHE A 11 31.27 21.47 35.21
N SER A 12 31.82 22.26 34.30
CA SER A 12 32.12 21.92 32.91
C SER A 12 32.99 20.67 32.80
N ALA A 13 32.55 19.70 32.01
CA ALA A 13 33.42 18.80 31.28
C ALA A 13 33.14 19.02 29.79
N ALA A 14 33.97 19.84 29.17
CA ALA A 14 34.03 19.92 27.71
C ALA A 14 34.57 18.59 27.19
N LEU A 15 33.67 17.68 26.80
CA LEU A 15 34.03 16.63 25.86
C LEU A 15 34.28 17.31 24.52
N ALA A 16 35.56 17.41 24.15
CA ALA A 16 35.95 17.68 22.78
C ALA A 16 35.41 16.54 21.92
N PHE A 17 34.28 16.77 21.26
CA PHE A 17 33.93 16.02 20.07
C PHE A 17 35.01 16.34 19.04
N ALA A 18 35.96 15.42 18.89
CA ALA A 18 36.69 15.33 17.64
C ALA A 18 35.64 15.23 16.52
N PRO A 19 35.75 15.99 15.42
CA PRO A 19 34.88 15.75 14.28
C PRO A 19 35.09 14.29 13.89
N LEU A 20 34.03 13.49 13.95
CA LEU A 20 33.95 12.26 13.15
C LEU A 20 34.24 12.72 11.73
N ALA A 21 35.46 12.49 11.26
CA ALA A 21 35.78 12.63 9.86
C ALA A 21 34.73 11.78 9.13
N ALA A 22 33.93 12.43 8.29
CA ALA A 22 33.12 11.71 7.32
C ALA A 22 34.09 10.76 6.62
N PHE A 23 33.95 9.45 6.82
CA PHE A 23 34.64 8.49 5.99
C PHE A 23 34.25 8.85 4.56
N SER A 24 35.23 9.20 3.72
CA SER A 24 34.96 9.55 2.33
C SER A 24 34.41 8.31 1.65
N GLN A 25 33.15 8.39 1.25
CA GLN A 25 32.53 7.40 0.37
C GLN A 25 33.42 7.26 -0.88
N THR A 26 33.86 6.04 -1.17
CA THR A 26 34.65 5.74 -2.37
C THR A 26 33.76 5.06 -3.39
N ASP A 27 33.87 5.46 -4.65
CA ASP A 27 33.12 4.88 -5.75
C ASP A 27 33.87 3.67 -6.32
N TYR A 28 33.19 2.52 -6.40
CA TYR A 28 33.68 1.28 -7.01
C TYR A 28 32.81 0.92 -8.21
N TYR A 29 33.43 0.75 -9.36
CA TYR A 29 32.75 0.40 -10.60
C TYR A 29 33.01 -1.07 -10.94
N PHE A 30 31.93 -1.84 -11.13
CA PHE A 30 32.03 -3.24 -11.52
C PHE A 30 32.52 -3.34 -12.95
N ASN A 31 33.75 -3.82 -13.13
CA ASN A 31 34.44 -3.95 -14.41
C ASN A 31 35.22 -5.27 -14.44
N PRO A 32 34.55 -6.43 -14.61
CA PRO A 32 35.22 -7.72 -14.59
C PRO A 32 36.20 -7.88 -15.77
N GLU A 33 37.24 -8.69 -15.60
CA GLU A 33 38.25 -8.95 -16.64
C GLU A 33 37.69 -9.77 -17.82
N SER A 34 36.63 -10.55 -17.61
CA SER A 34 35.94 -11.34 -18.63
C SER A 34 34.43 -11.38 -18.38
N ALA A 35 33.66 -11.73 -19.42
CA ALA A 35 32.24 -12.05 -19.28
C ALA A 35 32.03 -13.30 -18.40
N GLY A 36 30.81 -13.47 -17.86
CA GLY A 36 30.45 -14.57 -16.96
C GLY A 36 30.40 -14.19 -15.48
N GLN A 37 30.48 -15.21 -14.62
CA GLN A 37 30.32 -15.07 -13.17
C GLN A 37 31.64 -14.68 -12.49
N THR A 38 31.65 -13.50 -11.84
CA THR A 38 32.76 -12.94 -11.07
C THR A 38 32.34 -12.75 -9.62
N LYS A 39 33.24 -13.07 -8.68
CA LYS A 39 32.97 -12.97 -7.24
C LYS A 39 33.02 -11.54 -6.74
N PHE A 40 32.11 -11.19 -5.84
CA PHE A 40 31.98 -9.86 -5.25
C PHE A 40 33.26 -9.41 -4.55
N PHE A 41 33.88 -10.27 -3.75
CA PHE A 41 35.09 -9.93 -3.01
C PHE A 41 36.40 -10.09 -3.81
N SER A 42 36.31 -10.30 -5.14
CA SER A 42 37.48 -10.35 -6.00
C SER A 42 38.02 -8.94 -6.27
N GLY A 43 39.31 -8.70 -6.02
CA GLY A 43 39.97 -7.44 -6.38
C GLY A 43 39.92 -7.12 -7.88
N ASN A 44 39.77 -8.14 -8.73
CA ASN A 44 39.66 -7.96 -10.18
C ASN A 44 38.25 -7.60 -10.65
N ALA A 45 37.25 -7.60 -9.76
CA ALA A 45 35.87 -7.25 -10.11
C ALA A 45 35.67 -5.73 -10.23
N TRP A 46 36.52 -4.92 -9.57
CA TRP A 46 36.23 -3.50 -9.34
C TRP A 46 37.36 -2.56 -9.80
N THR A 47 36.95 -1.36 -10.22
CA THR A 47 37.82 -0.22 -10.57
C THR A 47 37.35 1.05 -9.84
N TYR A 48 38.23 2.04 -9.66
CA TYR A 48 37.86 3.34 -9.09
C TYR A 48 37.24 4.30 -10.12
N ASP A 49 37.26 3.93 -11.39
CA ASP A 49 36.67 4.69 -12.48
C ASP A 49 35.74 3.83 -13.35
N ALA A 50 34.76 4.48 -13.98
CA ALA A 50 33.80 3.81 -14.86
C ALA A 50 34.45 3.24 -16.14
N ALA A 51 35.55 3.81 -16.63
CA ALA A 51 36.23 3.37 -17.86
C ALA A 51 37.09 2.10 -17.64
N GLY A 52 37.31 1.72 -16.38
CA GLY A 52 38.04 0.51 -15.99
C GLY A 52 39.56 0.65 -16.02
N ALA A 53 40.08 1.88 -16.03
CA ALA A 53 41.51 2.16 -16.13
C ALA A 53 42.26 2.00 -14.79
N GLU A 54 41.59 2.25 -13.67
CA GLU A 54 42.15 2.27 -12.33
C GLU A 54 41.65 1.08 -11.52
N ARG A 55 42.39 -0.03 -11.57
CA ARG A 55 42.08 -1.25 -10.81
C ARG A 55 42.14 -1.01 -9.31
N THR A 56 41.19 -1.58 -8.60
CA THR A 56 41.21 -1.62 -7.13
C THR A 56 41.97 -2.85 -6.63
N SER A 57 42.38 -2.81 -5.36
CA SER A 57 42.94 -3.98 -4.67
C SER A 57 41.93 -4.68 -3.76
N SER A 58 40.70 -4.17 -3.68
CA SER A 58 39.67 -4.60 -2.72
C SER A 58 38.28 -4.41 -3.29
N ALA A 59 37.30 -5.13 -2.75
CA ALA A 59 35.90 -4.89 -3.01
C ALA A 59 35.36 -3.68 -2.21
N PRO A 60 34.24 -3.07 -2.62
CA PRO A 60 33.56 -2.06 -1.83
C PRO A 60 33.14 -2.59 -0.47
N LEU A 61 33.19 -1.72 0.53
CA LEU A 61 32.77 -1.98 1.91
C LEU A 61 31.46 -1.25 2.24
N SER A 62 30.98 -1.38 3.48
CA SER A 62 29.71 -0.85 3.96
C SER A 62 29.54 0.68 3.89
N THR A 63 30.60 1.43 3.60
CA THR A 63 30.57 2.89 3.41
C THR A 63 30.72 3.32 1.95
N ASP A 64 31.01 2.38 1.04
CA ASP A 64 31.39 2.66 -0.33
C ASP A 64 30.20 2.52 -1.28
N ALA A 65 30.23 3.23 -2.41
CA ALA A 65 29.23 3.06 -3.46
C ALA A 65 29.69 2.04 -4.49
N ALA A 66 28.81 1.09 -4.82
CA ALA A 66 29.02 0.10 -5.88
C ALA A 66 28.20 0.49 -7.12
N TYR A 67 28.86 0.63 -8.26
CA TYR A 67 28.27 1.02 -9.53
C TYR A 67 28.30 -0.13 -10.54
N ILE A 68 27.15 -0.45 -11.14
CA ILE A 68 27.03 -1.42 -12.24
C ILE A 68 26.42 -0.71 -13.44
N LEU A 69 27.29 -0.29 -14.37
CA LEU A 69 26.94 0.66 -15.40
C LEU A 69 27.20 0.13 -16.80
N ASN A 70 26.31 0.51 -17.72
CA ASN A 70 26.48 0.40 -19.18
C ASN A 70 26.97 -0.98 -19.63
N LYS A 71 26.43 -2.04 -19.03
CA LYS A 71 26.75 -3.41 -19.43
C LYS A 71 25.96 -3.75 -20.68
N ASP A 72 26.69 -4.14 -21.71
CA ASP A 72 26.16 -4.65 -22.96
C ASP A 72 26.22 -6.17 -22.97
N LYS A 73 25.28 -6.79 -23.69
CA LYS A 73 25.34 -8.23 -23.98
C LYS A 73 26.23 -8.46 -25.20
N ALA A 74 27.55 -8.46 -25.01
CA ALA A 74 28.47 -8.95 -26.04
C ALA A 74 28.52 -10.49 -25.98
N ASP A 75 28.27 -11.16 -27.11
CA ASP A 75 28.47 -12.62 -27.28
C ASP A 75 27.75 -13.53 -26.24
N ASP A 76 26.45 -13.30 -26.06
CA ASP A 76 25.52 -14.12 -25.27
C ASP A 76 25.73 -14.26 -23.74
N ASP A 77 26.86 -13.84 -23.17
CA ASP A 77 27.15 -13.98 -21.74
C ASP A 77 26.86 -12.70 -20.93
N ALA A 78 26.01 -12.82 -19.91
CA ALA A 78 25.78 -11.77 -18.91
C ALA A 78 27.02 -11.60 -18.00
N VAL A 79 27.29 -10.39 -17.53
CA VAL A 79 28.19 -10.20 -16.39
C VAL A 79 27.43 -10.42 -15.10
N VAL A 80 27.85 -11.43 -14.34
CA VAL A 80 27.17 -11.87 -13.12
C VAL A 80 28.10 -11.60 -11.94
N LEU A 81 27.64 -10.81 -10.97
CA LEU A 81 28.36 -10.55 -9.73
C LEU A 81 27.85 -11.49 -8.64
N GLU A 82 28.64 -12.52 -8.30
CA GLU A 82 28.31 -13.51 -7.29
C GLU A 82 28.64 -12.99 -5.89
N LEU A 83 27.65 -12.98 -5.00
CA LEU A 83 27.85 -12.87 -3.56
C LEU A 83 28.32 -14.24 -3.05
N ASP A 84 29.63 -14.38 -2.88
CA ASP A 84 30.30 -15.63 -2.50
C ASP A 84 30.54 -15.76 -0.98
N THR A 85 29.81 -14.98 -0.20
CA THR A 85 29.77 -15.01 1.28
C THR A 85 28.32 -15.04 1.77
N VAL A 86 28.13 -15.42 3.03
CA VAL A 86 26.80 -15.35 3.67
C VAL A 86 26.37 -13.90 3.89
N GLU A 87 27.32 -13.00 4.17
CA GLU A 87 27.03 -11.59 4.41
C GLU A 87 27.86 -10.72 3.46
N ALA A 88 27.19 -9.80 2.77
CA ALA A 88 27.82 -8.80 1.91
C ALA A 88 27.24 -7.42 2.21
N TYR A 89 28.09 -6.39 2.19
CA TYR A 89 27.74 -5.04 2.59
C TYR A 89 28.28 -4.00 1.61
N VAL A 90 27.45 -3.02 1.25
CA VAL A 90 27.86 -1.81 0.52
C VAL A 90 27.20 -0.58 1.14
N GLY A 91 27.79 0.60 0.95
CA GLY A 91 27.17 1.87 1.31
C GLY A 91 26.00 2.22 0.41
N GLU A 92 26.20 2.24 -0.90
CA GLU A 92 25.13 2.45 -1.89
C GLU A 92 25.27 1.48 -3.07
N LEU A 93 24.17 1.16 -3.74
CA LEU A 93 24.18 0.39 -4.98
C LEU A 93 23.56 1.22 -6.10
N VAL A 94 24.34 1.55 -7.13
CA VAL A 94 23.89 2.34 -8.28
C VAL A 94 23.96 1.49 -9.54
N VAL A 95 22.86 1.38 -10.28
CA VAL A 95 22.79 0.65 -11.54
C VAL A 95 22.19 1.54 -12.63
N ALA A 96 22.82 1.61 -13.80
CA ALA A 96 22.33 2.46 -14.90
C ALA A 96 22.79 1.99 -16.28
N GLY A 97 21.94 2.17 -17.29
CA GLY A 97 22.29 2.00 -18.70
C GLY A 97 22.57 0.56 -19.14
N ASN A 98 22.19 -0.44 -18.34
CA ASN A 98 22.45 -1.85 -18.65
C ASN A 98 21.45 -2.40 -19.68
N ALA A 99 21.94 -3.08 -20.72
CA ALA A 99 21.11 -3.77 -21.68
C ALA A 99 20.36 -4.96 -21.03
N GLN A 100 19.29 -5.41 -21.68
CA GLN A 100 18.50 -6.55 -21.19
C GLN A 100 19.38 -7.80 -20.99
N ASN A 101 19.29 -8.40 -19.80
CA ASN A 101 20.07 -9.57 -19.38
C ASN A 101 21.59 -9.38 -19.40
N ALA A 102 22.10 -8.15 -19.39
CA ALA A 102 23.53 -7.90 -19.44
C ALA A 102 24.22 -7.93 -18.07
N ALA A 103 23.49 -7.60 -16.99
CA ALA A 103 24.05 -7.53 -15.64
C ALA A 103 23.09 -8.00 -14.55
N MET A 104 23.63 -8.70 -13.55
CA MET A 104 22.90 -9.10 -12.34
C MET A 104 23.82 -9.34 -11.16
N ILE A 105 23.27 -9.23 -9.94
CA ILE A 105 23.88 -9.77 -8.72
C ILE A 105 23.19 -11.09 -8.38
N VAL A 106 23.95 -12.10 -7.96
CA VAL A 106 23.39 -13.39 -7.56
C VAL A 106 23.96 -13.86 -6.23
N PHE A 107 23.11 -14.46 -5.38
CA PHE A 107 23.57 -15.27 -4.26
C PHE A 107 24.20 -16.56 -4.79
N GLY A 108 25.45 -16.82 -4.40
CA GLY A 108 26.21 -18.00 -4.77
C GLY A 108 26.03 -19.17 -3.81
N ASN A 109 26.87 -20.21 -3.97
CA ASN A 109 26.83 -21.41 -3.13
C ASN A 109 27.06 -21.15 -1.63
N ALA A 110 27.64 -20.00 -1.25
CA ALA A 110 27.77 -19.61 0.15
C ALA A 110 26.42 -19.44 0.87
N ALA A 111 25.34 -19.18 0.13
CA ALA A 111 23.99 -19.09 0.69
C ALA A 111 23.36 -20.46 0.99
N LEU A 112 23.91 -21.57 0.47
CA LEU A 112 23.38 -22.91 0.72
C LEU A 112 23.50 -23.28 2.21
N ASP A 113 22.42 -23.82 2.74
CA ASP A 113 22.18 -24.16 4.15
C ASP A 113 22.33 -22.98 5.12
N ASN A 114 22.25 -21.75 4.60
CA ASN A 114 22.40 -20.51 5.35
C ASN A 114 21.25 -19.54 5.05
N THR A 115 21.20 -18.47 5.85
CA THR A 115 20.47 -17.24 5.50
C THR A 115 21.48 -16.21 5.04
N ALA A 116 21.59 -16.00 3.73
CA ALA A 116 22.49 -15.02 3.16
C ALA A 116 21.85 -13.64 3.11
N VAL A 117 22.64 -12.61 3.42
CA VAL A 117 22.20 -11.22 3.52
C VAL A 117 23.08 -10.35 2.63
N PHE A 118 22.44 -9.55 1.79
CA PHE A 118 23.06 -8.43 1.10
C PHE A 118 22.48 -7.13 1.64
N GLU A 119 23.27 -6.38 2.39
CA GLU A 119 22.85 -5.15 3.04
C GLU A 119 23.48 -3.93 2.37
N ILE A 120 22.63 -2.98 1.99
CA ILE A 120 22.97 -1.69 1.41
C ILE A 120 22.69 -0.65 2.51
N GLY A 121 23.75 -0.04 3.04
CA GLY A 121 23.67 0.91 4.15
C GLY A 121 22.90 2.19 3.82
N GLY A 122 22.76 2.51 2.53
CA GLY A 122 22.01 3.61 1.93
C GLY A 122 20.96 3.09 0.94
N SER A 123 20.84 3.73 -0.23
CA SER A 123 19.82 3.37 -1.21
C SER A 123 20.32 2.42 -2.30
N ILE A 124 19.41 1.60 -2.82
CA ILE A 124 19.54 1.01 -4.15
C ILE A 124 18.97 2.02 -5.15
N LYS A 125 19.76 2.45 -6.12
CA LYS A 125 19.40 3.43 -7.15
C LYS A 125 19.54 2.81 -8.54
N SER A 126 18.42 2.49 -9.15
CA SER A 126 18.34 2.05 -10.55
C SER A 126 17.96 3.24 -11.42
N LEU A 127 18.97 3.90 -11.97
CA LEU A 127 18.85 5.21 -12.60
C LEU A 127 18.69 5.12 -14.12
N VAL A 128 18.13 6.17 -14.71
CA VAL A 128 18.08 6.32 -16.16
C VAL A 128 19.50 6.55 -16.69
N GLY A 129 20.02 5.59 -17.45
CA GLY A 129 21.34 5.70 -18.08
C GLY A 129 21.33 6.52 -19.37
N PRO A 130 22.47 6.63 -20.07
CA PRO A 130 22.58 7.33 -21.36
C PRO A 130 21.90 6.58 -22.52
N THR A 131 21.56 5.30 -22.34
CA THR A 131 20.83 4.48 -23.31
C THR A 131 19.34 4.43 -22.96
N SER A 132 18.50 3.99 -23.91
CA SER A 132 17.06 3.83 -23.67
C SER A 132 16.70 2.65 -22.76
N GLN A 133 17.70 1.95 -22.21
CA GLN A 133 17.51 0.71 -21.47
C GLN A 133 18.36 0.68 -20.20
N ASN A 134 17.73 0.30 -19.10
CA ASN A 134 18.39 -0.13 -17.89
C ASN A 134 17.64 -1.33 -17.33
N TYR A 135 18.23 -2.52 -17.48
CA TYR A 135 17.74 -3.76 -16.91
C TYR A 135 18.71 -4.27 -15.87
N PHE A 136 18.20 -4.60 -14.69
CA PHE A 136 19.03 -5.17 -13.64
C PHE A 136 18.25 -6.20 -12.83
N ALA A 137 18.94 -7.26 -12.40
CA ALA A 137 18.34 -8.29 -11.56
C ALA A 137 19.20 -8.59 -10.33
N ILE A 138 18.53 -8.93 -9.23
CA ILE A 138 19.13 -9.62 -8.09
C ILE A 138 18.46 -10.98 -7.96
N GLY A 139 19.23 -12.05 -7.92
CA GLY A 139 18.69 -13.41 -7.87
C GLY A 139 19.63 -14.43 -7.22
N GLY A 140 19.56 -15.68 -7.66
CA GLY A 140 20.42 -16.77 -7.17
C GLY A 140 21.06 -17.55 -8.33
N SER A 141 22.29 -18.03 -8.11
CA SER A 141 23.03 -18.89 -9.04
C SER A 141 23.77 -19.96 -8.24
N PHE A 142 23.32 -21.21 -8.38
CA PHE A 142 23.77 -22.33 -7.55
C PHE A 142 24.24 -23.50 -8.41
N TRP A 143 25.43 -24.02 -8.14
CA TRP A 143 26.08 -25.05 -8.96
C TRP A 143 26.18 -26.41 -8.26
N THR A 144 25.93 -26.46 -6.95
CA THR A 144 25.94 -27.68 -6.13
C THR A 144 24.57 -27.85 -5.46
N THR A 145 23.64 -28.56 -6.10
CA THR A 145 22.22 -28.57 -5.69
C THR A 145 21.72 -29.96 -5.30
N THR A 146 22.41 -30.67 -4.39
CA THR A 146 21.91 -31.95 -3.89
C THR A 146 21.24 -31.77 -2.53
N GLY A 147 19.96 -31.36 -2.55
CA GLY A 147 19.10 -31.31 -1.35
C GLY A 147 19.24 -30.08 -0.44
N GLN A 148 20.26 -29.25 -0.65
CA GLN A 148 20.50 -28.03 0.13
C GLN A 148 19.48 -26.92 -0.19
N LYS A 149 19.23 -26.04 0.77
CA LYS A 149 18.29 -24.92 0.68
C LYS A 149 18.96 -23.61 1.07
N ALA A 150 18.48 -22.49 0.55
CA ALA A 150 18.99 -21.17 0.91
C ALA A 150 17.86 -20.24 1.33
N ASN A 151 18.11 -19.38 2.31
CA ASN A 151 17.29 -18.20 2.55
C ASN A 151 18.10 -16.97 2.13
N VAL A 152 17.46 -16.00 1.48
CA VAL A 152 18.15 -14.79 1.02
C VAL A 152 17.40 -13.54 1.45
N VAL A 153 18.15 -12.53 1.86
CA VAL A 153 17.62 -11.23 2.27
C VAL A 153 18.43 -10.15 1.57
N VAL A 154 17.76 -9.27 0.84
CA VAL A 154 18.33 -8.01 0.37
C VAL A 154 17.68 -6.89 1.18
N ARG A 155 18.50 -6.05 1.82
CA ARG A 155 18.03 -4.94 2.65
C ARG A 155 18.69 -3.63 2.23
N SER A 156 17.91 -2.56 2.16
CA SER A 156 18.39 -1.21 1.87
C SER A 156 17.69 -0.17 2.74
N LYS A 157 18.26 1.04 2.88
CA LYS A 157 17.59 2.18 3.54
C LYS A 157 16.62 2.93 2.63
N GLY A 158 16.79 2.83 1.31
CA GLY A 158 15.92 3.44 0.32
C GLY A 158 15.99 2.71 -1.01
N PHE A 159 14.99 2.93 -1.86
CA PHE A 159 14.97 2.38 -3.21
C PHE A 159 14.47 3.40 -4.22
N GLU A 160 15.21 3.56 -5.31
CA GLU A 160 14.86 4.45 -6.41
C GLU A 160 14.94 3.69 -7.73
N LEU A 161 13.92 3.82 -8.57
CA LEU A 161 13.87 3.19 -9.88
C LEU A 161 13.34 4.14 -10.93
N GLY A 162 14.18 4.52 -11.90
CA GLY A 162 13.81 5.44 -12.97
C GLY A 162 13.42 6.83 -12.46
N ALA A 163 13.91 7.23 -11.28
CA ALA A 163 13.53 8.49 -10.63
C ALA A 163 14.51 9.64 -10.89
N GLU A 164 15.75 9.31 -11.28
CA GLU A 164 16.84 10.23 -11.58
C GLU A 164 17.70 9.67 -12.72
N GLY A 165 18.58 10.50 -13.28
CA GLY A 165 19.47 10.13 -14.38
C GLY A 165 20.93 10.00 -13.95
N TYR A 166 21.64 9.05 -14.53
CA TYR A 166 23.09 8.91 -14.42
C TYR A 166 23.76 9.42 -15.71
N GLY A 167 24.85 10.20 -15.58
CA GLY A 167 25.63 10.65 -16.74
C GLY A 167 24.86 11.56 -17.71
N GLY A 168 23.91 12.35 -17.20
CA GLY A 168 23.01 13.19 -18.01
C GLY A 168 21.72 12.47 -18.44
N GLY A 169 21.64 11.15 -18.23
CA GLY A 169 20.49 10.32 -18.53
C GLY A 169 20.13 10.27 -20.02
N TYR A 170 19.01 9.63 -20.32
CA TYR A 170 18.57 9.39 -21.69
C TYR A 170 17.75 10.57 -22.22
N SER A 171 18.02 10.98 -23.47
CA SER A 171 17.36 12.11 -24.14
C SER A 171 16.95 11.80 -25.58
N GLY A 172 16.86 10.52 -25.95
CA GLY A 172 16.46 10.09 -27.30
C GLY A 172 14.95 10.06 -27.51
N THR A 173 14.50 9.27 -28.49
CA THR A 173 13.08 9.15 -28.88
C THR A 173 12.50 7.75 -28.74
N GLU A 174 13.34 6.77 -28.45
CA GLU A 174 12.97 5.40 -28.24
C GLU A 174 12.19 5.24 -26.92
N ILE A 175 11.55 4.08 -26.76
CA ILE A 175 10.87 3.75 -25.51
C ILE A 175 11.92 3.57 -24.42
N LEU A 176 11.90 4.45 -23.42
CA LEU A 176 12.77 4.39 -22.26
C LEU A 176 12.33 3.24 -21.34
N ARG A 177 13.23 2.35 -20.95
CA ARG A 177 12.92 1.21 -20.08
C ARG A 177 13.86 1.17 -18.88
N ASN A 178 13.29 1.18 -17.68
CA ASN A 178 13.99 0.98 -16.42
C ASN A 178 13.30 -0.17 -15.67
N VAL A 179 13.93 -1.34 -15.68
CA VAL A 179 13.37 -2.56 -15.13
C VAL A 179 14.31 -3.14 -14.09
N PHE A 180 13.81 -3.30 -12.87
CA PHE A 180 14.53 -3.93 -11.77
C PHE A 180 13.79 -5.19 -11.34
N THR A 181 14.46 -6.32 -11.34
CA THR A 181 13.87 -7.61 -11.01
C THR A 181 14.51 -8.19 -9.75
N VAL A 182 13.68 -8.53 -8.77
CA VAL A 182 14.07 -9.39 -7.65
C VAL A 182 13.62 -10.81 -8.00
N ASP A 183 14.56 -11.70 -8.34
CA ASP A 183 14.28 -13.06 -8.81
C ASP A 183 14.79 -14.16 -7.88
N PHE A 184 14.03 -14.45 -6.82
CA PHE A 184 14.39 -15.45 -5.81
C PHE A 184 13.72 -16.82 -5.99
N LYS A 185 13.10 -17.11 -7.15
CA LYS A 185 12.27 -18.33 -7.31
C LYS A 185 12.58 -19.19 -8.53
N ALA A 186 13.20 -18.67 -9.58
CA ALA A 186 13.39 -19.46 -10.81
C ALA A 186 14.36 -20.64 -10.58
N ASN A 187 13.83 -21.87 -10.51
CA ASN A 187 14.59 -23.15 -10.46
C ASN A 187 15.73 -23.19 -9.43
N SER A 188 15.54 -22.51 -8.30
CA SER A 188 16.61 -22.23 -7.33
C SER A 188 16.44 -23.01 -6.02
N PRO A 189 17.55 -23.37 -5.34
CA PRO A 189 17.57 -23.79 -3.94
C PRO A 189 16.99 -22.79 -2.93
N ILE A 190 16.62 -21.58 -3.35
CA ILE A 190 16.09 -20.55 -2.45
C ILE A 190 14.69 -20.94 -1.99
N GLU A 191 14.56 -21.22 -0.71
CA GLU A 191 13.29 -21.57 -0.06
C GLU A 191 12.53 -20.31 0.36
N ARG A 192 13.24 -19.30 0.88
CA ARG A 192 12.67 -18.04 1.32
C ARG A 192 13.51 -16.85 0.87
N GLY A 193 12.90 -15.90 0.18
CA GLY A 193 13.53 -14.67 -0.29
C GLY A 193 12.81 -13.41 0.20
N GLU A 194 13.56 -12.46 0.75
CA GLU A 194 13.04 -11.17 1.24
C GLU A 194 13.73 -9.98 0.57
N PHE A 195 12.93 -8.98 0.18
CA PHE A 195 13.41 -7.68 -0.28
C PHE A 195 12.90 -6.57 0.63
N ILE A 196 13.79 -5.90 1.36
CA ILE A 196 13.45 -4.99 2.44
C ILE A 196 14.01 -3.60 2.15
N VAL A 197 13.15 -2.59 2.26
CA VAL A 197 13.50 -1.16 2.24
C VAL A 197 13.07 -0.57 3.57
N ASP A 198 14.04 -0.19 4.40
CA ASP A 198 13.78 0.36 5.74
C ASP A 198 13.25 1.82 5.72
N GLY A 199 13.24 2.45 4.54
CA GLY A 199 12.76 3.82 4.33
C GLY A 199 11.78 3.91 3.17
N ASP A 200 11.89 4.99 2.38
CA ASP A 200 10.99 5.26 1.28
C ASP A 200 11.42 4.58 -0.02
N MET A 201 10.45 4.42 -0.91
CA MET A 201 10.64 3.91 -2.26
C MET A 201 10.12 4.94 -3.26
N LYS A 202 10.88 5.23 -4.33
CA LYS A 202 10.48 6.13 -5.43
C LYS A 202 10.59 5.42 -6.77
N LEU A 203 9.49 5.41 -7.54
CA LEU A 203 9.45 4.82 -8.88
C LEU A 203 8.98 5.87 -9.89
N GLY A 204 9.76 6.01 -10.96
CA GLY A 204 9.53 6.95 -12.05
C GLY A 204 9.66 8.41 -11.63
N GLY A 205 9.20 9.31 -12.51
CA GLY A 205 9.29 10.76 -12.30
C GLY A 205 10.65 11.33 -12.70
N TYR A 206 11.36 10.68 -13.63
CA TYR A 206 12.60 11.20 -14.21
C TYR A 206 12.37 12.47 -15.05
N GLY A 207 11.16 12.67 -15.58
CA GLY A 207 10.79 13.80 -16.43
C GLY A 207 10.99 13.55 -17.93
N TYR A 208 11.05 12.28 -18.36
CA TYR A 208 11.10 11.94 -19.78
C TYR A 208 9.73 12.17 -20.45
N SER A 209 9.69 12.96 -21.52
CA SER A 209 8.43 13.31 -22.19
C SER A 209 7.92 12.26 -23.19
N GLY A 210 8.76 11.28 -23.55
CA GLY A 210 8.38 10.21 -24.49
C GLY A 210 7.69 9.03 -23.80
N THR A 211 7.55 7.92 -24.52
CA THR A 211 7.00 6.68 -23.95
C THR A 211 8.03 6.02 -23.02
N SER A 212 7.63 5.73 -21.78
CA SER A 212 8.50 5.08 -20.79
C SER A 212 7.88 3.80 -20.19
N GLU A 213 8.73 2.91 -19.71
CA GLU A 213 8.38 1.81 -18.83
C GLU A 213 9.32 1.83 -17.63
N THR A 214 8.73 1.99 -16.44
CA THR A 214 9.40 1.78 -15.17
C THR A 214 8.73 0.59 -14.49
N SER A 215 9.47 -0.51 -14.28
CA SER A 215 8.89 -1.75 -13.72
C SER A 215 9.77 -2.33 -12.63
N LEU A 216 9.24 -2.44 -11.42
CA LEU A 216 9.78 -3.29 -10.36
C LEU A 216 9.07 -4.64 -10.41
N VAL A 217 9.81 -5.73 -10.62
CA VAL A 217 9.27 -7.09 -10.66
C VAL A 217 9.73 -7.85 -9.42
N LEU A 218 8.77 -8.34 -8.64
CA LEU A 218 9.03 -8.96 -7.34
C LEU A 218 8.68 -10.45 -7.37
N ASN A 219 9.70 -11.29 -7.47
CA ASN A 219 9.61 -12.75 -7.34
C ASN A 219 10.25 -13.19 -6.01
N ALA A 220 9.73 -12.63 -4.91
CA ALA A 220 10.16 -12.87 -3.53
C ALA A 220 8.99 -13.33 -2.67
N ASP A 221 9.24 -13.99 -1.52
CA ASP A 221 8.16 -14.39 -0.61
C ASP A 221 7.58 -13.19 0.12
N ARG A 222 8.47 -12.26 0.47
CA ARG A 222 8.11 -11.00 1.10
C ARG A 222 8.88 -9.85 0.48
N ALA A 223 8.18 -8.77 0.18
CA ALA A 223 8.79 -7.47 0.00
C ALA A 223 8.23 -6.51 1.06
N SER A 224 9.04 -5.60 1.59
CA SER A 224 8.54 -4.60 2.52
C SER A 224 9.21 -3.25 2.38
N VAL A 225 8.41 -2.20 2.44
CA VAL A 225 8.84 -0.80 2.48
C VAL A 225 8.30 -0.20 3.78
N SER A 226 9.18 0.10 4.73
CA SER A 226 8.75 0.68 6.02
C SER A 226 8.20 2.10 5.87
N GLY A 227 8.69 2.84 4.88
CA GLY A 227 8.20 4.16 4.51
C GLY A 227 7.12 4.13 3.42
N VAL A 228 7.10 5.19 2.62
CA VAL A 228 6.09 5.42 1.58
C VAL A 228 6.61 4.97 0.22
N VAL A 229 5.75 4.29 -0.54
CA VAL A 229 5.95 4.05 -1.97
C VAL A 229 5.38 5.23 -2.76
N ASN A 230 6.28 6.01 -3.34
CA ASN A 230 5.98 7.15 -4.20
C ASN A 230 6.08 6.72 -5.66
N MET A 231 4.99 6.89 -6.41
CA MET A 231 4.92 6.53 -7.82
C MET A 231 4.57 7.74 -8.69
N GLN A 232 5.18 7.77 -9.86
CA GLN A 232 4.88 8.73 -10.92
C GLN A 232 5.22 8.09 -12.27
N SER A 233 4.37 8.26 -13.29
CA SER A 233 4.71 7.89 -14.65
C SER A 233 5.47 9.02 -15.35
N ASP A 234 6.18 8.70 -16.44
CA ASP A 234 6.88 9.69 -17.27
C ASP A 234 6.28 9.71 -18.67
N GLY A 235 5.93 10.91 -19.16
CA GLY A 235 5.37 11.11 -20.49
C GLY A 235 4.10 10.29 -20.71
N SER A 236 4.04 9.54 -21.81
CA SER A 236 2.93 8.61 -22.10
C SER A 236 3.21 7.17 -21.63
N GLY A 237 4.15 7.01 -20.69
CA GLY A 237 4.58 5.72 -20.18
C GLY A 237 3.89 5.28 -18.90
N TRP A 238 4.42 4.23 -18.28
CA TRP A 238 3.86 3.61 -17.10
C TRP A 238 4.89 3.28 -16.04
N THR A 239 4.44 3.28 -14.79
CA THR A 239 5.26 2.92 -13.61
C THR A 239 4.56 1.84 -12.79
N ASN A 240 5.12 0.64 -12.74
CA ASN A 240 4.43 -0.51 -12.15
C ASN A 240 5.29 -1.30 -11.16
N ILE A 241 4.62 -1.86 -10.15
CA ILE A 241 5.14 -2.94 -9.31
C ILE A 241 4.37 -4.22 -9.68
N LYS A 242 5.11 -5.26 -10.07
CA LYS A 242 4.54 -6.52 -10.56
C LYS A 242 4.90 -7.67 -9.61
N ASN A 243 3.91 -8.23 -8.93
CA ASN A 243 4.09 -9.38 -8.05
C ASN A 243 4.16 -10.66 -8.88
N ALA A 244 5.27 -11.38 -8.82
CA ALA A 244 5.56 -12.53 -9.69
C ALA A 244 5.67 -13.87 -8.94
N LYS A 245 5.51 -13.87 -7.61
CA LYS A 245 5.54 -15.09 -6.77
C LYS A 245 4.18 -15.37 -6.14
N ASN A 246 3.63 -16.56 -6.43
CA ASN A 246 2.42 -17.03 -5.74
C ASN A 246 2.61 -17.09 -4.23
N GLY A 247 1.67 -16.53 -3.47
CA GLY A 247 1.71 -16.41 -2.02
C GLY A 247 2.56 -15.26 -1.49
N MET A 248 3.05 -14.37 -2.37
CA MET A 248 3.86 -13.22 -1.96
C MET A 248 3.07 -12.25 -1.08
N VAL A 249 3.73 -11.68 -0.07
CA VAL A 249 3.24 -10.54 0.70
C VAL A 249 4.08 -9.30 0.39
N PHE A 250 3.44 -8.21 -0.02
CA PHE A 250 4.06 -6.91 -0.18
C PHE A 250 3.54 -5.94 0.87
N GLU A 251 4.39 -5.52 1.82
CA GLU A 251 4.00 -4.64 2.93
C GLU A 251 4.54 -3.22 2.72
N ILE A 252 3.70 -2.20 2.86
CA ILE A 252 4.11 -0.80 2.62
C ILE A 252 3.54 0.14 3.69
N GLY A 253 4.36 1.10 4.14
CA GLY A 253 3.97 2.14 5.10
C GLY A 253 3.07 3.24 4.52
N GLY A 254 2.81 3.21 3.21
CA GLY A 254 1.89 4.10 2.51
C GLY A 254 2.07 4.02 1.00
N LEU A 255 1.02 4.32 0.24
CA LEU A 255 1.07 4.43 -1.22
C LEU A 255 0.63 5.81 -1.67
N ARG A 256 1.47 6.47 -2.47
CA ARG A 256 1.25 7.83 -2.91
C ARG A 256 1.55 8.01 -4.41
N ILE A 257 0.68 8.75 -5.09
CA ILE A 257 1.01 9.37 -6.38
C ILE A 257 1.64 10.75 -6.12
N THR A 258 2.78 11.05 -6.75
CA THR A 258 3.47 12.34 -6.53
C THR A 258 3.06 13.44 -7.51
N ASP A 259 2.47 13.06 -8.64
CA ASP A 259 1.97 13.97 -9.67
C ASP A 259 0.64 13.46 -10.23
N GLU A 260 -0.44 14.21 -10.01
CA GLU A 260 -1.79 13.85 -10.46
C GLU A 260 -2.00 14.02 -11.97
N SER A 261 -1.03 14.57 -12.71
CA SER A 261 -1.04 14.61 -14.17
C SER A 261 -0.41 13.38 -14.83
N HIS A 262 0.40 12.62 -14.07
CA HIS A 262 1.13 11.44 -14.57
C HIS A 262 0.82 10.19 -13.73
N ILE A 263 -0.34 9.60 -14.04
CA ILE A 263 -1.05 8.64 -13.16
C ILE A 263 -1.17 7.23 -13.72
N ASP A 264 -0.49 6.89 -14.81
CA ASP A 264 -0.42 5.52 -15.35
C ASP A 264 0.53 4.67 -14.47
N CYS A 265 0.16 4.54 -13.20
CA CYS A 265 0.89 3.83 -12.17
C CYS A 265 0.08 2.61 -11.69
N GLY A 266 0.74 1.54 -11.24
CA GLY A 266 -0.02 0.43 -10.65
C GLY A 266 0.77 -0.62 -9.87
N ILE A 267 0.03 -1.36 -9.04
CA ILE A 267 0.50 -2.53 -8.29
C ILE A 267 -0.45 -3.69 -8.60
N TYR A 268 0.09 -4.78 -9.15
CA TYR A 268 -0.72 -5.93 -9.57
C TYR A 268 0.12 -7.19 -9.70
N ASN A 269 -0.52 -8.37 -9.83
CA ASN A 269 0.22 -9.59 -10.15
C ASN A 269 0.68 -9.57 -11.61
N SER A 270 1.88 -10.07 -11.88
CA SER A 270 2.41 -10.21 -13.23
C SER A 270 1.36 -10.81 -14.16
N PRO A 271 0.98 -10.14 -15.26
CA PRO A 271 -0.14 -10.57 -16.08
C PRO A 271 0.07 -11.99 -16.63
N ASN A 272 -1.01 -12.79 -16.63
CA ASN A 272 -1.04 -14.17 -17.13
C ASN A 272 -0.08 -15.14 -16.40
N SER A 273 0.32 -14.83 -15.16
CA SER A 273 1.23 -15.69 -14.38
C SER A 273 0.51 -16.73 -13.51
N GLY A 274 -0.80 -16.57 -13.25
CA GLY A 274 -1.54 -17.41 -12.30
C GLY A 274 -1.08 -17.21 -10.85
N VAL A 275 -0.48 -16.06 -10.55
CA VAL A 275 0.06 -15.72 -9.23
C VAL A 275 -0.98 -14.98 -8.42
N SER A 276 -1.24 -15.44 -7.20
CA SER A 276 -1.99 -14.67 -6.20
C SER A 276 -1.05 -14.10 -5.15
N SER A 277 -1.31 -12.88 -4.69
CA SER A 277 -0.48 -12.19 -3.69
C SER A 277 -1.33 -11.29 -2.78
N THR A 278 -0.69 -10.73 -1.75
CA THR A 278 -1.32 -9.82 -0.80
C THR A 278 -0.55 -8.51 -0.70
N LEU A 279 -1.22 -7.38 -0.86
CA LEU A 279 -0.72 -6.03 -0.56
C LEU A 279 -1.19 -5.61 0.85
N VAL A 280 -0.26 -5.27 1.73
CA VAL A 280 -0.54 -4.88 3.12
C VAL A 280 -0.13 -3.44 3.35
N PHE A 281 -1.06 -2.63 3.82
CA PHE A 281 -0.82 -1.25 4.26
C PHE A 281 -0.57 -1.22 5.76
N THR A 282 0.56 -0.62 6.17
CA THR A 282 1.00 -0.47 7.56
C THR A 282 1.14 1.00 7.97
N ASN A 283 0.38 1.88 7.31
CA ASN A 283 0.39 3.33 7.51
C ASN A 283 0.43 3.73 8.98
N ALA A 284 1.38 4.60 9.34
CA ALA A 284 1.52 5.11 10.69
C ALA A 284 0.32 5.98 11.10
N ALA A 285 -0.01 6.02 12.39
CA ALA A 285 -1.06 6.89 12.91
C ALA A 285 -0.87 8.35 12.49
N GLY A 286 -1.96 9.03 12.16
CA GLY A 286 -1.96 10.44 11.74
C GLY A 286 -1.51 10.69 10.29
N THR A 287 -1.23 9.65 9.51
CA THR A 287 -0.95 9.78 8.07
C THR A 287 -2.22 9.67 7.22
N ASP A 288 -2.25 10.35 6.06
CA ASP A 288 -3.29 10.22 5.03
C ASP A 288 -2.61 10.21 3.65
N TYR A 289 -2.43 9.01 3.09
CA TYR A 289 -1.81 8.82 1.79
C TYR A 289 -2.85 8.60 0.70
N ARG A 290 -2.56 9.13 -0.49
CA ARG A 290 -3.49 9.13 -1.62
C ARG A 290 -2.83 8.61 -2.88
N PHE A 291 -3.48 7.65 -3.51
CA PHE A 291 -3.06 7.07 -4.77
C PHE A 291 -4.19 7.12 -5.79
N LYS A 292 -3.85 7.54 -7.00
CA LYS A 292 -4.71 7.49 -8.18
C LYS A 292 -3.95 6.68 -9.24
N GLY A 293 -4.47 5.51 -9.58
CA GLY A 293 -3.78 4.54 -10.45
C GLY A 293 -4.44 3.17 -10.33
N ASN A 294 -3.74 2.10 -10.68
CA ASN A 294 -4.32 0.76 -10.72
C ASN A 294 -3.82 -0.16 -9.61
N VAL A 295 -4.74 -0.67 -8.78
CA VAL A 295 -4.49 -1.76 -7.83
C VAL A 295 -5.49 -2.87 -8.12
N SER A 296 -5.02 -3.94 -8.76
CA SER A 296 -5.89 -4.99 -9.32
C SER A 296 -5.19 -6.33 -9.45
N ASP A 297 -5.92 -7.35 -9.88
CA ASP A 297 -5.41 -8.71 -9.99
C ASP A 297 -4.25 -8.80 -10.99
N PHE A 298 -4.28 -8.06 -12.10
CA PHE A 298 -3.28 -8.18 -13.18
C PHE A 298 -3.10 -6.94 -14.06
N GLY A 299 -3.43 -5.76 -13.54
CA GLY A 299 -3.10 -4.49 -14.19
C GLY A 299 -3.93 -4.22 -15.44
N TYR A 300 -3.28 -3.71 -16.48
CA TYR A 300 -3.93 -3.27 -17.72
C TYR A 300 -3.83 -4.35 -18.80
N LEU A 301 -4.96 -4.98 -19.12
CA LEU A 301 -5.03 -5.89 -20.27
C LEU A 301 -5.73 -5.24 -21.47
N PRO A 302 -5.24 -5.46 -22.70
CA PRO A 302 -5.92 -5.04 -23.92
C PRO A 302 -7.04 -5.99 -24.35
N THR A 303 -7.11 -7.19 -23.77
CA THR A 303 -8.07 -8.25 -24.09
C THR A 303 -8.56 -8.94 -22.82
N PRO A 304 -9.70 -9.66 -22.84
CA PRO A 304 -10.14 -10.46 -21.71
C PRO A 304 -9.03 -11.40 -21.23
N HIS A 305 -8.93 -11.61 -19.92
CA HIS A 305 -8.01 -12.57 -19.35
C HIS A 305 -8.40 -14.00 -19.75
N VAL A 306 -7.40 -14.78 -20.19
CA VAL A 306 -7.55 -16.18 -20.65
C VAL A 306 -6.62 -17.14 -19.90
N GLY A 307 -6.01 -16.68 -18.81
CA GLY A 307 -5.03 -17.44 -18.02
C GLY A 307 -5.63 -18.13 -16.80
N ALA A 308 -4.75 -18.70 -15.98
CA ALA A 308 -5.13 -19.21 -14.67
C ALA A 308 -5.57 -18.05 -13.76
N GLU A 309 -6.57 -18.33 -12.92
CA GLU A 309 -7.07 -17.37 -11.94
C GLU A 309 -5.93 -16.83 -11.08
N GLN A 310 -5.98 -15.53 -10.84
CA GLN A 310 -5.03 -14.78 -10.06
C GLN A 310 -5.79 -13.70 -9.32
N LYS A 311 -5.42 -13.46 -8.07
CA LYS A 311 -6.08 -12.44 -7.24
C LYS A 311 -5.07 -11.62 -6.46
N LEU A 312 -5.38 -10.35 -6.26
CA LEU A 312 -4.65 -9.48 -5.34
C LEU A 312 -5.52 -9.23 -4.11
N ASP A 313 -5.14 -9.84 -2.98
CA ASP A 313 -5.74 -9.51 -1.69
C ASP A 313 -5.14 -8.18 -1.17
N VAL A 314 -5.95 -7.38 -0.50
CA VAL A 314 -5.53 -6.11 0.09
C VAL A 314 -5.86 -6.09 1.58
N VAL A 315 -4.89 -5.70 2.41
CA VAL A 315 -5.06 -5.66 3.86
C VAL A 315 -4.67 -4.30 4.40
N MET A 316 -5.56 -3.67 5.17
CA MET A 316 -5.23 -2.47 5.94
C MET A 316 -4.99 -2.84 7.41
N ASN A 317 -3.72 -2.82 7.81
CA ASN A 317 -3.26 -3.12 9.18
C ASN A 317 -2.73 -1.87 9.92
N GLY A 318 -2.36 -0.82 9.20
CA GLY A 318 -1.89 0.43 9.76
C GLY A 318 -2.97 1.21 10.51
N GLU A 319 -2.56 2.09 11.42
CA GLU A 319 -3.43 3.00 12.16
C GLU A 319 -3.79 4.27 11.36
N GLY A 320 -3.02 4.57 10.30
CA GLY A 320 -3.23 5.72 9.44
C GLY A 320 -4.38 5.58 8.44
N THR A 321 -4.38 6.47 7.45
CA THR A 321 -5.36 6.48 6.35
C THR A 321 -4.68 6.16 5.02
N GLN A 322 -5.28 5.27 4.22
CA GLN A 322 -4.94 5.07 2.81
C GLN A 322 -6.17 5.37 1.95
N ARG A 323 -5.98 6.11 0.86
CA ARG A 323 -7.00 6.37 -0.15
C ARG A 323 -6.52 5.91 -1.52
N ILE A 324 -7.35 5.15 -2.22
CA ILE A 324 -7.05 4.62 -3.55
C ILE A 324 -8.23 4.92 -4.47
N HIS A 325 -8.02 5.76 -5.48
CA HIS A 325 -8.95 5.85 -6.60
C HIS A 325 -8.37 5.01 -7.75
N ILE A 326 -9.03 3.89 -8.03
CA ILE A 326 -8.70 3.03 -9.16
C ILE A 326 -9.05 3.74 -10.45
N TYR A 327 -8.04 4.19 -11.17
CA TYR A 327 -8.23 5.07 -12.31
C TYR A 327 -7.17 4.86 -13.38
N ARG A 328 -7.58 5.08 -14.63
CA ARG A 328 -6.69 5.34 -15.76
C ARG A 328 -7.30 6.43 -16.65
N ALA A 329 -6.46 7.26 -17.27
CA ALA A 329 -6.94 8.29 -18.22
C ALA A 329 -7.62 7.68 -19.47
N GLY A 330 -7.38 6.39 -19.74
CA GLY A 330 -8.08 5.59 -20.76
C GLY A 330 -9.18 4.71 -20.18
N ASP A 331 -9.32 3.49 -20.73
CA ASP A 331 -10.26 2.48 -20.22
C ASP A 331 -9.53 1.51 -19.26
N MET A 332 -10.25 1.07 -18.23
CA MET A 332 -9.91 -0.02 -17.30
C MET A 332 -10.46 -1.37 -17.81
N ALA A 333 -10.70 -1.48 -19.12
CA ALA A 333 -11.58 -2.44 -19.80
C ALA A 333 -11.64 -3.84 -19.18
N TYR A 334 -10.48 -4.50 -19.10
CA TYR A 334 -10.34 -5.88 -18.66
C TYR A 334 -9.57 -6.00 -17.34
N THR A 335 -9.41 -4.89 -16.62
CA THR A 335 -8.90 -4.94 -15.26
C THR A 335 -9.93 -5.62 -14.37
N SER A 336 -9.48 -6.51 -13.50
CA SER A 336 -10.34 -7.26 -12.58
C SER A 336 -9.89 -7.11 -11.14
N GLN A 337 -10.86 -7.14 -10.24
CA GLN A 337 -10.64 -7.24 -8.81
C GLN A 337 -11.47 -8.41 -8.29
N SER A 338 -10.81 -9.48 -7.86
CA SER A 338 -11.44 -10.69 -7.32
C SER A 338 -10.88 -11.10 -5.95
N GLY A 339 -9.86 -10.40 -5.46
CA GLY A 339 -9.31 -10.60 -4.12
C GLY A 339 -10.22 -10.09 -3.00
N THR A 340 -9.73 -10.26 -1.77
CA THR A 340 -10.39 -9.78 -0.56
C THR A 340 -9.73 -8.51 -0.04
N PHE A 341 -10.54 -7.49 0.25
CA PHE A 341 -10.12 -6.28 0.96
C PHE A 341 -10.44 -6.43 2.45
N THR A 342 -9.43 -6.69 3.27
CA THR A 342 -9.59 -6.87 4.73
C THR A 342 -9.12 -5.64 5.49
N ILE A 343 -10.05 -4.96 6.17
CA ILE A 343 -9.77 -3.72 6.91
C ILE A 343 -9.72 -4.04 8.41
N ASN A 344 -8.52 -4.29 8.92
CA ASN A 344 -8.31 -4.65 10.32
C ASN A 344 -8.13 -3.43 11.23
N ASN A 345 -7.56 -2.34 10.70
CA ASN A 345 -7.24 -1.15 11.48
C ASN A 345 -7.26 0.12 10.59
N GLY A 346 -7.17 1.30 11.22
CA GLY A 346 -7.06 2.58 10.54
C GLY A 346 -8.25 2.88 9.62
N ARG A 347 -7.99 3.65 8.56
CA ARG A 347 -9.00 4.04 7.56
C ARG A 347 -8.54 3.65 6.17
N PHE A 348 -9.40 3.00 5.40
CA PHE A 348 -9.14 2.65 4.01
C PHE A 348 -10.26 3.17 3.12
N PHE A 349 -9.91 3.97 2.13
CA PHE A 349 -10.85 4.53 1.18
C PHE A 349 -10.58 4.00 -0.22
N MET A 350 -11.63 3.61 -0.95
CA MET A 350 -11.49 3.10 -2.31
C MET A 350 -12.54 3.66 -3.27
N GLY A 351 -12.14 3.93 -4.51
CA GLY A 351 -13.03 4.09 -5.66
C GLY A 351 -12.65 3.11 -6.75
N ASN A 352 -13.61 2.39 -7.32
CA ASN A 352 -13.37 1.43 -8.42
C ASN A 352 -14.44 1.45 -9.51
N GLU A 353 -15.12 2.59 -9.67
CA GLU A 353 -16.19 2.83 -10.63
C GLU A 353 -15.76 2.70 -12.10
N GLN A 354 -14.47 2.85 -12.40
CA GLN A 354 -13.97 2.70 -13.77
C GLN A 354 -13.84 1.22 -14.20
N ILE A 355 -13.73 0.28 -13.26
CA ILE A 355 -13.72 -1.16 -13.60
C ILE A 355 -15.11 -1.53 -14.12
N ARG A 356 -15.23 -2.40 -15.13
CA ARG A 356 -16.55 -2.85 -15.60
C ARG A 356 -17.24 -3.75 -14.60
N GLU A 357 -18.57 -3.71 -14.56
CA GLU A 357 -19.39 -4.42 -13.57
C GLU A 357 -19.04 -5.91 -13.47
N GLU A 358 -18.88 -6.59 -14.60
CA GLU A 358 -18.54 -8.02 -14.67
C GLU A 358 -17.16 -8.39 -14.08
N TYR A 359 -16.31 -7.40 -13.83
CA TYR A 359 -14.95 -7.57 -13.31
C TYR A 359 -14.77 -7.06 -11.86
N ARG A 360 -15.84 -6.59 -11.22
CA ARG A 360 -15.87 -6.15 -9.81
C ARG A 360 -16.29 -7.31 -8.89
N ASN A 361 -15.43 -8.32 -8.78
CA ASN A 361 -15.72 -9.58 -8.10
C ASN A 361 -15.15 -9.67 -6.67
N ALA A 362 -14.63 -8.56 -6.13
CA ALA A 362 -13.93 -8.55 -4.85
C ALA A 362 -14.89 -8.68 -3.65
N THR A 363 -14.33 -9.12 -2.52
CA THR A 363 -15.03 -9.17 -1.22
C THR A 363 -14.48 -8.12 -0.27
N LEU A 364 -15.34 -7.36 0.41
CA LEU A 364 -14.97 -6.47 1.52
C LEU A 364 -15.12 -7.18 2.86
N VAL A 365 -14.13 -7.10 3.74
CA VAL A 365 -14.20 -7.61 5.13
C VAL A 365 -13.83 -6.49 6.09
N LEU A 366 -14.79 -6.06 6.92
CA LEU A 366 -14.54 -5.14 8.03
C LEU A 366 -14.27 -5.94 9.31
N ASN A 367 -13.06 -5.80 9.82
CA ASN A 367 -12.56 -6.54 10.97
C ASN A 367 -11.82 -5.63 11.96
N GLY A 368 -12.41 -4.46 12.24
CA GLY A 368 -11.94 -3.53 13.26
C GLY A 368 -11.62 -2.13 12.73
N GLY A 369 -11.20 -2.00 11.46
CA GLY A 369 -10.93 -0.71 10.84
C GLY A 369 -12.15 -0.08 10.16
N ILE A 370 -11.94 1.06 9.51
CA ILE A 370 -13.01 1.86 8.90
C ILE A 370 -12.82 1.92 7.39
N PHE A 371 -13.88 1.67 6.62
CA PHE A 371 -13.85 1.73 5.16
C PHE A 371 -14.76 2.82 4.60
N GLY A 372 -14.33 3.54 3.56
CA GLY A 372 -15.17 4.51 2.87
C GLY A 372 -15.04 4.42 1.35
N ALA A 373 -16.08 4.83 0.63
CA ALA A 373 -15.98 5.07 -0.80
C ALA A 373 -15.27 6.40 -1.08
N TYR A 374 -14.52 6.48 -2.17
CA TYR A 374 -13.69 7.64 -2.50
C TYR A 374 -13.57 7.85 -4.01
N ASN A 375 -13.46 9.11 -4.41
CA ASN A 375 -13.03 9.52 -5.74
C ASN A 375 -11.93 10.59 -5.55
N SER A 376 -10.93 10.60 -6.41
CA SER A 376 -9.93 11.67 -6.45
C SER A 376 -10.49 12.93 -7.10
N GLY A 377 -11.33 13.63 -6.32
CA GLY A 377 -12.01 14.85 -6.70
C GLY A 377 -13.01 15.27 -5.62
N THR A 378 -13.91 16.20 -5.97
CA THR A 378 -15.04 16.63 -5.13
C THR A 378 -16.36 15.97 -5.54
N GLU A 379 -16.28 14.89 -6.33
CA GLU A 379 -17.42 14.15 -6.83
C GLU A 379 -17.75 12.98 -5.90
N GLN A 380 -18.95 12.42 -6.06
CA GLN A 380 -19.36 11.23 -5.33
C GLN A 380 -18.40 10.06 -5.60
N GLY A 381 -17.86 9.48 -4.54
CA GLY A 381 -17.07 8.24 -4.61
C GLY A 381 -17.94 7.00 -4.68
N PHE A 382 -17.50 5.98 -5.43
CA PHE A 382 -18.19 4.69 -5.47
C PHE A 382 -17.23 3.54 -5.25
N ALA A 383 -17.56 2.68 -4.28
CA ALA A 383 -16.84 1.44 -4.02
C ALA A 383 -17.77 0.24 -4.25
N TYR A 384 -17.45 -0.57 -5.23
CA TYR A 384 -18.22 -1.74 -5.62
C TYR A 384 -17.54 -3.03 -5.17
N PHE A 385 -18.33 -3.91 -4.57
CA PHE A 385 -17.93 -5.26 -4.18
C PHE A 385 -19.01 -6.26 -4.60
N LYS A 386 -18.59 -7.50 -4.81
CA LYS A 386 -19.53 -8.60 -5.03
C LYS A 386 -20.19 -9.00 -3.72
N GLU A 387 -19.37 -9.21 -2.69
CA GLU A 387 -19.81 -9.58 -1.35
C GLU A 387 -19.16 -8.66 -0.31
N ALA A 388 -19.79 -8.58 0.86
CA ALA A 388 -19.20 -7.91 2.01
C ALA A 388 -19.53 -8.62 3.33
N VAL A 389 -18.59 -8.59 4.27
CA VAL A 389 -18.71 -9.19 5.61
C VAL A 389 -18.31 -8.17 6.67
N PHE A 390 -19.27 -7.74 7.48
CA PHE A 390 -19.05 -6.80 8.58
C PHE A 390 -18.99 -7.56 9.90
N ARG A 391 -17.79 -7.64 10.50
CA ARG A 391 -17.56 -8.25 11.83
C ARG A 391 -17.44 -7.19 12.92
N SER A 392 -16.74 -6.11 12.63
CA SER A 392 -16.52 -4.96 13.52
C SER A 392 -15.92 -3.80 12.74
N GLY A 393 -15.81 -2.62 13.36
CA GLY A 393 -15.24 -1.44 12.73
C GLY A 393 -16.33 -0.47 12.25
N GLY A 394 -16.14 0.13 11.08
CA GLY A 394 -17.08 1.14 10.59
C GLY A 394 -17.04 1.48 9.11
N ILE A 395 -17.99 2.30 8.72
CA ILE A 395 -18.10 2.95 7.41
C ILE A 395 -17.73 4.42 7.60
N ALA A 396 -16.79 4.94 6.81
CA ALA A 396 -16.44 6.35 6.80
C ALA A 396 -17.35 7.10 5.82
N ILE A 397 -17.87 8.23 6.29
CA ILE A 397 -18.62 9.21 5.51
C ILE A 397 -17.85 10.53 5.54
N ASP A 398 -17.52 11.06 4.36
CA ASP A 398 -16.89 12.37 4.28
C ASP A 398 -17.91 13.46 4.68
N PRO A 399 -17.64 14.29 5.69
CA PRO A 399 -18.57 15.31 6.17
C PRO A 399 -18.97 16.32 5.10
N GLU A 400 -18.03 16.73 4.25
CA GLU A 400 -18.28 17.75 3.22
C GLU A 400 -19.16 17.16 2.11
N LEU A 401 -18.87 15.92 1.68
CA LEU A 401 -19.69 15.24 0.67
C LEU A 401 -21.09 14.87 1.20
N TYR A 402 -21.19 14.49 2.48
CA TYR A 402 -22.48 14.24 3.11
C TYR A 402 -23.34 15.50 3.16
N ALA A 403 -22.77 16.62 3.60
CA ALA A 403 -23.44 17.91 3.63
C ALA A 403 -23.86 18.42 2.24
N ALA A 404 -23.11 18.03 1.20
CA ALA A 404 -23.45 18.31 -0.19
C ALA A 404 -24.46 17.30 -0.80
N GLU A 405 -25.03 16.40 0.01
CA GLU A 405 -25.98 15.36 -0.40
C GLU A 405 -25.42 14.37 -1.45
N ILE A 406 -24.10 14.24 -1.52
CA ILE A 406 -23.38 13.36 -2.45
C ILE A 406 -22.33 12.49 -1.73
N PRO A 407 -22.66 11.86 -0.58
CA PRO A 407 -21.68 11.04 0.13
C PRO A 407 -21.20 9.88 -0.73
N GLY A 408 -19.98 9.43 -0.47
CA GLY A 408 -19.47 8.22 -1.11
C GLY A 408 -20.38 7.02 -0.83
N LEU A 409 -20.63 6.21 -1.86
CA LEU A 409 -21.52 5.06 -1.83
C LEU A 409 -20.75 3.74 -1.89
N ILE A 410 -21.08 2.81 -0.98
CA ILE A 410 -20.63 1.42 -1.04
C ILE A 410 -21.75 0.58 -1.66
N ALA A 411 -21.46 -0.17 -2.71
CA ALA A 411 -22.45 -1.01 -3.38
C ALA A 411 -22.00 -2.47 -3.39
N VAL A 412 -22.86 -3.35 -2.86
CA VAL A 412 -22.65 -4.80 -2.79
C VAL A 412 -23.61 -5.49 -3.76
N SER A 413 -23.10 -6.06 -4.84
CA SER A 413 -23.96 -6.59 -5.91
C SER A 413 -24.66 -7.90 -5.54
N GLU A 414 -24.14 -8.62 -4.54
CA GLU A 414 -24.76 -9.84 -4.00
C GLU A 414 -25.05 -9.67 -2.50
N THR A 415 -24.40 -10.45 -1.63
CA THR A 415 -24.76 -10.49 -0.21
C THR A 415 -23.86 -9.59 0.63
N LEU A 416 -24.48 -8.71 1.41
CA LEU A 416 -23.84 -8.06 2.55
C LEU A 416 -24.23 -8.82 3.83
N SER A 417 -23.22 -9.29 4.56
CA SER A 417 -23.39 -10.10 5.77
C SER A 417 -22.84 -9.42 7.01
N LYS A 418 -23.49 -9.67 8.16
CA LYS A 418 -22.99 -9.32 9.49
C LYS A 418 -22.66 -10.59 10.27
N ASP A 419 -21.39 -10.75 10.61
CA ASP A 419 -20.83 -11.92 11.29
C ASP A 419 -20.17 -11.54 12.64
N GLY A 420 -20.61 -10.41 13.21
CA GLY A 420 -20.09 -9.89 14.48
C GLY A 420 -21.17 -9.37 15.40
N ALA A 421 -20.90 -9.44 16.71
CA ALA A 421 -21.82 -9.00 17.74
C ALA A 421 -21.77 -7.47 17.99
N ALA A 422 -20.67 -6.81 17.61
CA ALA A 422 -20.54 -5.37 17.77
C ALA A 422 -21.40 -4.62 16.74
N LYS A 423 -21.85 -3.41 17.11
CA LYS A 423 -22.42 -2.48 16.14
C LYS A 423 -21.34 -1.95 15.21
N ILE A 424 -21.71 -1.65 13.98
CA ILE A 424 -20.87 -1.02 12.97
C ILE A 424 -21.00 0.50 13.11
N ALA A 425 -19.87 1.19 13.22
CA ALA A 425 -19.86 2.65 13.26
C ALA A 425 -20.18 3.21 11.87
N VAL A 426 -20.97 4.28 11.80
CA VAL A 426 -21.00 5.18 10.64
C VAL A 426 -20.31 6.46 11.09
N ASP A 427 -19.09 6.65 10.61
CA ASP A 427 -18.14 7.63 11.12
C ASP A 427 -18.09 8.87 10.21
N PHE A 428 -18.56 9.99 10.75
CA PHE A 428 -18.58 11.31 10.14
C PHE A 428 -17.39 12.18 10.57
N SER A 429 -16.28 11.57 10.99
CA SER A 429 -15.01 12.29 11.17
C SER A 429 -14.29 12.46 9.84
N GLY A 430 -13.85 13.69 9.56
CA GLY A 430 -13.06 14.08 8.40
C GLY A 430 -11.73 14.71 8.80
N ALA A 431 -10.97 15.19 7.80
CA ALA A 431 -9.69 15.86 8.03
C ALA A 431 -9.81 17.15 8.87
N TYR A 432 -10.98 17.80 8.84
CA TYR A 432 -11.26 19.04 9.56
C TYR A 432 -12.04 18.84 10.87
N GLY A 433 -12.22 17.58 11.30
CA GLY A 433 -12.91 17.24 12.54
C GLY A 433 -14.22 16.49 12.31
N ASN A 434 -15.08 16.52 13.32
CA ASN A 434 -16.37 15.86 13.32
C ASN A 434 -17.41 16.68 12.54
N LEU A 435 -18.43 16.01 12.00
CA LEU A 435 -19.56 16.68 11.40
C LEU A 435 -20.44 17.33 12.47
N ASN A 436 -20.57 18.65 12.39
CA ASN A 436 -21.60 19.42 13.07
C ASN A 436 -22.65 19.85 12.02
N PRO A 437 -23.85 19.23 11.98
CA PRO A 437 -24.84 19.50 10.94
C PRO A 437 -25.26 20.97 10.82
N ALA A 438 -25.20 21.72 11.94
CA ALA A 438 -25.55 23.15 11.97
C ALA A 438 -24.60 24.01 11.12
N ASP A 439 -23.32 23.63 11.02
CA ASP A 439 -22.32 24.39 10.24
C ASP A 439 -22.58 24.32 8.73
N TYR A 440 -23.37 23.33 8.30
CA TYR A 440 -23.77 23.10 6.92
C TYR A 440 -25.25 23.41 6.65
N GLY A 441 -25.99 23.91 7.66
CA GLY A 441 -27.41 24.22 7.51
C GLY A 441 -28.32 23.01 7.37
N ILE A 442 -27.88 21.82 7.81
CA ILE A 442 -28.68 20.60 7.78
C ILE A 442 -29.76 20.68 8.87
N GLU A 443 -31.03 20.60 8.47
CA GLU A 443 -32.15 20.61 9.40
C GLU A 443 -32.27 19.26 10.12
N LEU A 444 -32.32 19.30 11.45
CA LEU A 444 -32.42 18.13 12.31
C LEU A 444 -33.85 17.93 12.80
N ALA A 445 -34.36 16.71 12.69
CA ALA A 445 -35.61 16.32 13.35
C ALA A 445 -35.44 16.35 14.89
N GLN A 446 -36.55 16.43 15.63
CA GLN A 446 -36.51 16.40 17.10
C GLN A 446 -35.95 15.06 17.60
N TYR A 447 -35.34 15.07 18.78
CA TYR A 447 -34.90 13.83 19.41
C TYR A 447 -36.09 12.89 19.65
N GLY A 448 -35.97 11.64 19.20
CA GLY A 448 -37.03 10.64 19.32
C GLY A 448 -38.18 10.83 18.34
N ALA A 449 -37.99 11.66 17.30
CA ALA A 449 -38.94 11.79 16.18
C ALA A 449 -39.19 10.44 15.50
N ASP A 450 -40.41 10.27 15.00
CA ASP A 450 -40.77 9.09 14.21
C ASP A 450 -40.01 9.11 12.87
N TYR A 451 -39.82 7.93 12.26
CA TYR A 451 -39.07 7.80 11.00
C TYR A 451 -39.67 8.63 9.85
N SER A 452 -40.99 8.88 9.89
CA SER A 452 -41.72 9.72 8.93
C SER A 452 -41.49 11.22 9.13
N GLU A 453 -40.98 11.64 10.28
CA GLU A 453 -40.69 13.04 10.62
C GLU A 453 -39.24 13.43 10.31
N ILE A 454 -38.38 12.45 10.06
CA ILE A 454 -37.01 12.65 9.60
C ILE A 454 -37.03 12.89 8.08
N GLY A 455 -36.67 14.09 7.65
CA GLY A 455 -36.70 14.51 6.24
C GLY A 455 -35.37 14.33 5.48
N ASN A 456 -34.25 14.20 6.19
CA ASN A 456 -32.90 14.25 5.64
C ASN A 456 -32.26 12.86 5.45
N TRP A 457 -33.02 11.89 4.97
CA TRP A 457 -32.50 10.54 4.73
C TRP A 457 -31.53 10.53 3.56
N THR A 458 -30.31 10.05 3.81
CA THR A 458 -29.25 9.94 2.81
C THR A 458 -28.81 8.48 2.67
N GLU A 459 -28.75 7.98 1.44
CA GLU A 459 -28.22 6.65 1.14
C GLU A 459 -26.69 6.62 1.25
N ILE A 460 -26.16 5.59 1.92
CA ILE A 460 -24.71 5.42 2.15
C ILE A 460 -24.19 4.04 1.75
N LEU A 461 -25.08 3.05 1.62
CA LEU A 461 -24.72 1.70 1.21
C LEU A 461 -25.90 1.03 0.51
N THR A 462 -25.63 0.22 -0.52
CA THR A 462 -26.61 -0.68 -1.14
C THR A 462 -26.11 -2.13 -1.12
N ALA A 463 -27.06 -3.07 -1.03
CA ALA A 463 -26.79 -4.50 -1.12
C ALA A 463 -27.96 -5.23 -1.80
N ALA A 464 -27.69 -6.19 -2.69
CA ALA A 464 -28.78 -6.98 -3.30
C ALA A 464 -29.49 -7.88 -2.27
N ASP A 465 -28.74 -8.46 -1.33
CA ASP A 465 -29.28 -9.23 -0.22
C ASP A 465 -28.55 -8.97 1.10
N LEU A 466 -29.24 -9.25 2.21
CA LEU A 466 -28.73 -9.07 3.58
C LEU A 466 -28.75 -10.39 4.35
N SER A 467 -27.67 -10.65 5.09
CA SER A 467 -27.58 -11.81 6.00
C SER A 467 -27.05 -11.39 7.37
N GLY A 468 -27.67 -11.87 8.45
CA GLY A 468 -27.20 -11.63 9.83
C GLY A 468 -27.46 -10.23 10.42
N PHE A 469 -28.02 -9.30 9.64
CA PHE A 469 -28.52 -8.01 10.15
C PHE A 469 -29.87 -8.17 10.85
N ASP A 470 -30.09 -7.37 11.89
CA ASP A 470 -31.35 -7.21 12.57
C ASP A 470 -32.26 -6.29 11.75
N LEU A 471 -33.21 -6.88 11.02
CA LEU A 471 -34.26 -6.14 10.29
C LEU A 471 -35.41 -5.72 11.22
N GLY A 472 -35.05 -5.15 12.37
CA GLY A 472 -35.86 -4.86 13.56
C GLY A 472 -37.39 -4.95 13.42
N ALA A 473 -38.07 -3.83 13.68
CA ALA A 473 -39.48 -3.71 13.36
C ALA A 473 -39.61 -2.98 12.02
N GLU A 474 -40.56 -3.41 11.20
CA GLU A 474 -40.96 -2.65 10.01
C GLU A 474 -41.62 -1.34 10.48
N VAL A 475 -40.97 -0.22 10.20
CA VAL A 475 -41.41 1.13 10.62
C VAL A 475 -42.35 1.77 9.58
N SER A 476 -42.24 1.35 8.33
CA SER A 476 -43.17 1.62 7.23
C SER A 476 -43.00 0.55 6.15
N GLU A 477 -43.90 0.48 5.16
CA GLU A 477 -43.84 -0.52 4.10
C GLU A 477 -42.42 -0.64 3.47
N ASN A 478 -41.82 -1.81 3.60
CA ASN A 478 -40.45 -2.12 3.15
C ASN A 478 -39.34 -1.26 3.79
N VAL A 479 -39.56 -0.72 4.99
CA VAL A 479 -38.56 0.06 5.73
C VAL A 479 -38.38 -0.53 7.13
N TYR A 480 -37.14 -0.83 7.50
CA TYR A 480 -36.78 -1.50 8.74
C TYR A 480 -35.80 -0.65 9.55
N ASP A 481 -35.99 -0.56 10.86
CA ASP A 481 -35.01 0.08 11.75
C ASP A 481 -33.68 -0.69 11.72
N ALA A 482 -32.57 0.01 11.45
CA ALA A 482 -31.22 -0.56 11.41
C ALA A 482 -30.36 -0.11 12.61
N SER A 483 -30.90 0.68 13.53
CA SER A 483 -30.17 1.26 14.67
C SER A 483 -29.72 0.22 15.69
N ALA A 484 -30.21 -1.03 15.61
CA ALA A 484 -29.69 -2.15 16.39
C ALA A 484 -28.28 -2.57 15.95
N ASP A 485 -27.95 -2.42 14.67
CA ASP A 485 -26.66 -2.81 14.09
C ASP A 485 -25.71 -1.64 13.87
N PHE A 486 -26.22 -0.42 13.77
CA PHE A 486 -25.42 0.78 13.46
C PHE A 486 -25.48 1.84 14.57
N TYR A 487 -24.45 2.69 14.61
CA TYR A 487 -24.44 3.92 15.41
C TYR A 487 -23.60 5.00 14.72
N GLY A 488 -23.96 6.26 14.93
CA GLY A 488 -23.17 7.39 14.44
C GLY A 488 -21.96 7.66 15.32
N ALA A 489 -20.80 7.88 14.70
CA ALA A 489 -19.57 8.37 15.33
C ALA A 489 -19.10 9.64 14.61
N GLY A 490 -18.27 10.45 15.27
CA GLY A 490 -17.77 11.69 14.67
C GLY A 490 -18.85 12.74 14.38
N LEU A 491 -19.89 12.80 15.22
CA LEU A 491 -20.98 13.76 15.13
C LEU A 491 -20.98 14.71 16.33
N GLU A 492 -21.30 15.97 16.08
CA GLU A 492 -21.49 17.00 17.10
C GLU A 492 -22.94 17.50 17.08
N ASN A 493 -23.54 17.65 18.27
CA ASN A 493 -24.89 18.19 18.48
C ASN A 493 -26.02 17.46 17.73
N ALA A 494 -25.77 16.26 17.21
CA ALA A 494 -26.74 15.43 16.51
C ALA A 494 -26.60 13.94 16.87
N VAL A 495 -27.67 13.19 16.62
CA VAL A 495 -27.71 11.73 16.74
C VAL A 495 -28.14 11.15 15.40
N ALA A 496 -27.35 10.22 14.87
CA ALA A 496 -27.70 9.49 13.66
C ALA A 496 -28.73 8.39 13.94
N VAL A 497 -29.69 8.25 13.03
CA VAL A 497 -30.72 7.21 13.01
C VAL A 497 -30.59 6.45 11.69
N PHE A 498 -30.75 5.13 11.74
CA PHE A 498 -30.47 4.27 10.58
C PHE A 498 -31.71 3.46 10.19
N ARG A 499 -31.88 3.27 8.88
CA ARG A 499 -32.92 2.40 8.32
C ARG A 499 -32.42 1.62 7.12
N TRP A 500 -32.96 0.43 6.94
CA TRP A 500 -32.94 -0.28 5.67
C TRP A 500 -34.21 0.04 4.89
N VAL A 501 -34.08 0.45 3.65
CA VAL A 501 -35.19 0.55 2.68
C VAL A 501 -35.03 -0.57 1.67
N LYS A 502 -36.07 -1.39 1.48
CA LYS A 502 -36.07 -2.49 0.53
C LYS A 502 -36.89 -2.14 -0.70
N ASP A 503 -36.34 -2.42 -1.87
CA ASP A 503 -37.02 -2.29 -3.15
C ASP A 503 -36.78 -3.51 -4.05
N SER A 504 -37.04 -3.38 -5.36
CA SER A 504 -36.81 -4.47 -6.32
C SER A 504 -35.34 -4.74 -6.63
N ALA A 505 -34.44 -3.79 -6.35
CA ALA A 505 -33.00 -3.90 -6.58
C ALA A 505 -32.24 -4.40 -5.35
N GLY A 506 -32.82 -4.31 -4.15
CA GLY A 506 -32.26 -4.86 -2.93
C GLY A 506 -32.58 -4.02 -1.70
N TYR A 507 -31.56 -3.79 -0.88
CA TYR A 507 -31.62 -3.00 0.35
C TYR A 507 -30.69 -1.78 0.25
N SER A 508 -31.19 -0.64 0.72
CA SER A 508 -30.49 0.63 0.85
C SER A 508 -30.36 1.00 2.32
N LEU A 509 -29.13 1.14 2.83
CA LEU A 509 -28.88 1.70 4.15
C LEU A 509 -28.94 3.21 4.03
N GLN A 510 -29.85 3.80 4.79
CA GLN A 510 -30.01 5.24 4.86
C GLN A 510 -29.76 5.74 6.27
N VAL A 511 -29.15 6.92 6.35
CA VAL A 511 -28.92 7.65 7.59
C VAL A 511 -29.71 8.95 7.59
N GLY A 512 -30.40 9.20 8.69
CA GLY A 512 -31.01 10.48 9.00
C GLY A 512 -30.44 11.03 10.30
N MET A 513 -30.74 12.28 10.62
CA MET A 513 -30.19 12.93 11.83
C MET A 513 -31.28 13.59 12.67
N THR A 514 -31.13 13.45 13.98
CA THR A 514 -31.98 14.08 14.99
C THR A 514 -31.15 14.95 15.91
N GLN A 515 -31.80 15.86 16.62
CA GLN A 515 -31.18 16.64 17.69
C GLN A 515 -30.71 15.71 18.83
N VAL A 516 -29.70 16.15 19.57
CA VAL A 516 -29.37 15.52 20.86
C VAL A 516 -30.54 15.68 21.85
N PRO A 517 -30.80 14.70 22.72
CA PRO A 517 -31.85 14.82 23.72
C PRO A 517 -31.60 16.02 24.63
N GLU A 518 -32.65 16.78 24.94
CA GLU A 518 -32.55 17.86 25.92
C GLU A 518 -32.03 17.33 27.28
N PRO A 519 -31.32 18.16 28.08
CA PRO A 519 -30.75 17.73 29.35
C PRO A 519 -31.73 17.04 30.31
N SER A 520 -33.00 17.46 30.28
CA SER A 520 -34.10 16.88 31.07
C SER A 520 -34.43 15.45 30.64
N VAL A 521 -34.47 15.18 29.33
CA VAL A 521 -34.71 13.86 28.75
C VAL A 521 -33.52 12.95 29.00
N ALA A 522 -32.29 13.45 28.82
CA ALA A 522 -31.08 12.70 29.14
C ALA A 522 -31.02 12.31 30.63
N ALA A 523 -31.36 13.24 31.54
CA ALA A 523 -31.45 12.96 32.97
C ALA A 523 -32.52 11.91 33.31
N ALA A 524 -33.68 11.94 32.63
CA ALA A 524 -34.73 10.95 32.81
C ALA A 524 -34.29 9.54 32.35
N ILE A 525 -33.60 9.43 31.22
CA ILE A 525 -33.04 8.17 30.71
C ILE A 525 -32.03 7.58 31.70
N LEU A 526 -31.09 8.40 32.18
CA LEU A 526 -30.11 7.98 33.19
C LEU A 526 -30.78 7.62 34.53
N GLY A 527 -31.82 8.34 34.92
CA GLY A 527 -32.66 8.02 36.07
C GLY A 527 -33.36 6.66 35.95
N ALA A 528 -33.95 6.37 34.78
CA ALA A 528 -34.61 5.09 34.53
C ALA A 528 -33.61 3.92 34.49
N ALA A 529 -32.44 4.10 33.84
CA ALA A 529 -31.39 3.09 33.78
C ALA A 529 -30.82 2.76 35.17
N SER A 530 -30.62 3.78 36.01
CA SER A 530 -30.14 3.59 37.39
C SER A 530 -31.19 2.88 38.28
N ILE A 531 -32.49 3.15 38.08
CA ILE A 531 -33.58 2.39 38.73
C ILE A 531 -33.61 0.94 38.26
N ALA A 532 -33.49 0.67 36.96
CA ALA A 532 -33.46 -0.68 36.40
C ALA A 532 -32.25 -1.48 36.92
N PHE A 533 -31.07 -0.85 37.01
CA PHE A 533 -29.87 -1.45 37.59
C PHE A 533 -30.03 -1.73 39.09
N ALA A 534 -30.64 -0.80 39.85
CA ALA A 534 -30.95 -0.98 41.26
C ALA A 534 -31.98 -2.10 41.50
N ALA A 535 -32.99 -2.21 40.64
CA ALA A 535 -33.98 -3.28 40.67
C ALA A 535 -33.37 -4.66 40.34
N ARG A 536 -32.45 -4.72 39.37
CA ARG A 536 -31.68 -5.92 39.05
C ARG A 536 -30.80 -6.37 40.23
N ARG A 537 -30.17 -5.43 40.94
CA ARG A 537 -29.34 -5.72 42.13
C ARG A 537 -30.14 -6.23 43.34
N ARG A 538 -31.43 -5.88 43.46
CA ARG A 538 -32.33 -6.42 44.50
C ARG A 538 -32.84 -7.83 44.23
N ARG A 539 -32.75 -8.33 42.99
CA ARG A 539 -33.09 -9.73 42.63
C ARG A 539 -31.97 -10.74 42.86
N PHE A 540 -30.73 -10.28 43.13
CA PHE A 540 -29.56 -11.12 43.42
C PHE A 540 -29.08 -11.02 44.88
N LYS A 541 -29.97 -10.66 45.81
CA LYS A 541 -29.72 -10.72 47.26
C LYS A 541 -30.64 -11.72 47.92
#